data_AF-C6T5U4-F1
#
_entry.id   AF-C6T5U4-F1
#
_cell.length_a   1.000
_cell.length_b   1.000
_cell.length_c   1.000
_cell.angle_alpha   90.00
_cell.angle_beta   90.00
_cell.angle_gamma   90.00
#
_symmetry.space_group_name_H-M   'P 1'
#
loop_
_entity.id
_entity.type
_entity.pdbx_description
1 polymer ?
#
loop_
_entity_poly.entity_id
_entity_poly.type
_entity_poly.pdbx_seq_one_letter_code
_entity_poly.pdbx_strand_id
1 'polypeptide(L)'
;MDGAFDDEAEPVVTIREYLEEVEERELEADLVLGGDDGKECTYSKGYMKRQAIFSCLTCTPDGNAGVCTACSLSCHDGHQIVELWTKRNFRCDCGNSKFGEFYCKIFPNKDVENVENSYNHNFKGSYCTCGRPYPDPDAEEQVEMIQCCLCEDWFHEEHLGLESSAEIPKDDEGEPMYEEFICKACSEVCFFLKLYPEEIWAAGKQPDATVQI
;
A
#
# COMPACT_ATOMS: atom_id res chain seq x y z
N MET A 1 15.97 0.83 -57.42
CA MET A 1 15.17 0.17 -56.36
C MET A 1 16.17 -0.09 -55.24
N ASP A 2 16.42 0.93 -54.43
CA ASP A 2 17.37 0.86 -53.32
C ASP A 2 16.55 0.58 -52.06
N GLY A 3 16.55 -0.69 -51.64
CA GLY A 3 16.01 -1.11 -50.35
C GLY A 3 17.05 -0.83 -49.29
N ALA A 4 16.95 0.32 -48.64
CA ALA A 4 17.64 0.57 -47.37
C ALA A 4 16.93 -0.28 -46.31
N PHE A 5 17.58 -1.36 -45.89
CA PHE A 5 17.26 -2.01 -44.62
C PHE A 5 17.91 -1.15 -43.54
N ASP A 6 17.06 -0.50 -42.75
CA ASP A 6 17.47 0.21 -41.54
C ASP A 6 17.86 -0.87 -40.52
N ASP A 7 19.16 -1.06 -40.34
CA ASP A 7 19.73 -2.00 -39.38
C ASP A 7 19.68 -1.31 -38.01
N GLU A 8 18.49 -1.32 -37.40
CA GLU A 8 18.25 -0.82 -36.05
C GLU A 8 18.92 -1.80 -35.08
N ALA A 9 20.22 -1.57 -34.83
CA ALA A 9 21.03 -2.41 -33.97
C ALA A 9 20.39 -2.51 -32.57
N GLU A 10 19.90 -3.69 -32.20
CA GLU A 10 19.38 -3.93 -30.85
C GLU A 10 20.45 -3.55 -29.81
N PRO A 11 20.08 -2.86 -28.72
CA PRO A 11 21.03 -2.48 -27.68
C PRO A 11 21.69 -3.72 -27.09
N VAL A 12 23.01 -3.85 -27.26
CA VAL A 12 23.79 -4.98 -26.74
C VAL A 12 24.30 -4.62 -25.35
N VAL A 13 23.83 -5.35 -24.34
CA VAL A 13 24.22 -5.21 -22.93
C VAL A 13 25.16 -6.36 -22.56
N THR A 14 26.17 -6.09 -21.71
CA THR A 14 27.07 -7.13 -21.22
C THR A 14 26.39 -8.00 -20.16
N ILE A 15 26.85 -9.24 -19.98
CA ILE A 15 26.33 -10.12 -18.92
C ILE A 15 26.49 -9.46 -17.53
N ARG A 16 27.55 -8.67 -17.32
CA ARG A 16 27.76 -7.96 -16.06
C ARG A 16 26.69 -6.89 -15.85
N GLU A 17 26.48 -6.02 -16.83
CA GLU A 17 25.45 -4.97 -16.75
C GLU A 17 24.05 -5.57 -16.56
N TYR A 18 23.74 -6.69 -17.23
CA TYR A 18 22.48 -7.42 -17.01
C TYR A 18 22.34 -7.95 -15.57
N LEU A 19 23.41 -8.51 -14.98
CA LEU A 19 23.37 -8.99 -13.61
C LEU A 19 23.21 -7.84 -12.61
N GLU A 20 23.92 -6.74 -12.82
CA GLU A 20 23.81 -5.53 -11.99
C GLU A 20 22.37 -4.95 -12.04
N GLU A 21 21.77 -4.88 -13.23
CA GLU A 21 20.37 -4.45 -13.41
C GLU A 21 19.36 -5.39 -12.75
N VAL A 22 19.59 -6.71 -12.81
CA VAL A 22 18.72 -7.69 -12.12
C VAL A 22 18.83 -7.53 -10.61
N GLU A 23 20.03 -7.42 -10.06
CA GLU A 23 20.24 -7.23 -8.62
C GLU A 23 19.60 -5.93 -8.11
N GLU A 24 19.69 -4.84 -8.86
CA GLU A 24 19.05 -3.56 -8.53
C GLU A 24 17.52 -3.69 -8.47
N ARG A 25 16.92 -4.32 -9.50
CA ARG A 25 15.48 -4.57 -9.55
C ARG A 25 14.99 -5.51 -8.44
N GLU A 26 15.78 -6.53 -8.09
CA GLU A 26 15.46 -7.42 -6.97
C GLU A 26 15.47 -6.66 -5.63
N LEU A 27 16.43 -5.78 -5.44
CA LEU A 27 16.53 -4.96 -4.22
C LEU A 27 15.36 -3.96 -4.12
N GLU A 28 14.96 -3.33 -5.22
CA GLU A 28 13.77 -2.48 -5.26
C GLU A 28 12.50 -3.26 -4.90
N ALA A 29 12.32 -4.44 -5.49
CA ALA A 29 11.17 -5.31 -5.20
C ALA A 29 11.13 -5.72 -3.72
N ASP A 30 12.29 -6.04 -3.12
CA ASP A 30 12.40 -6.38 -1.70
C ASP A 30 11.99 -5.22 -0.78
N LEU A 31 12.40 -3.99 -1.12
CA LEU A 31 12.03 -2.79 -0.36
C LEU A 31 10.52 -2.54 -0.40
N VAL A 32 9.88 -2.77 -1.55
CA VAL A 32 8.43 -2.59 -1.73
C VAL A 32 7.61 -3.71 -1.10
N LEU A 33 8.03 -4.97 -1.27
CA LEU A 33 7.27 -6.14 -0.84
C LEU A 33 7.55 -6.57 0.61
N GLY A 34 8.49 -5.91 1.28
CA GLY A 34 8.89 -6.23 2.65
C GLY A 34 9.72 -7.51 2.75
N GLY A 35 10.50 -7.82 1.71
CA GLY A 35 11.43 -8.95 1.65
C GLY A 35 10.75 -10.33 1.64
N ASP A 36 9.59 -10.45 1.01
CA ASP A 36 8.93 -11.75 0.78
C ASP A 36 9.10 -12.21 -0.67
N ASP A 37 9.92 -13.25 -0.87
CA ASP A 37 10.18 -13.89 -2.17
C ASP A 37 8.95 -14.43 -2.92
N GLY A 38 7.75 -14.40 -2.32
CA GLY A 38 6.51 -14.92 -2.92
C GLY A 38 6.47 -16.45 -3.10
N LYS A 39 7.42 -17.20 -2.52
CA LYS A 39 7.52 -18.67 -2.67
C LYS A 39 6.74 -19.45 -1.60
N GLU A 40 6.66 -18.91 -0.38
CA GLU A 40 6.07 -19.60 0.76
C GLU A 40 4.98 -18.74 1.42
N CYS A 41 3.92 -19.38 1.93
CA CYS A 41 2.91 -18.65 2.69
C CYS A 41 3.51 -18.17 4.02
N THR A 42 3.40 -16.87 4.27
CA THR A 42 3.97 -16.24 5.46
C THR A 42 3.23 -16.55 6.76
N TYR A 43 2.13 -17.29 6.72
CA TYR A 43 1.33 -17.60 7.92
C TYR A 43 2.15 -18.25 9.05
N SER A 44 3.10 -19.12 8.70
CA SER A 44 3.99 -19.80 9.66
C SER A 44 4.99 -18.83 10.31
N LYS A 45 5.28 -17.69 9.68
CA LYS A 45 6.14 -16.62 10.20
C LYS A 45 5.43 -15.79 11.30
N GLY A 46 4.15 -16.05 11.56
CA GLY A 46 3.35 -15.37 12.57
C GLY A 46 2.88 -13.97 12.14
N TYR A 47 2.69 -13.07 13.09
CA TYR A 47 2.40 -11.67 12.81
C TYR A 47 3.68 -10.94 12.43
N MET A 48 3.83 -10.65 11.15
CA MET A 48 5.04 -10.04 10.63
C MET A 48 5.06 -8.54 10.94
N LYS A 49 6.25 -8.00 11.25
CA LYS A 49 6.42 -6.56 11.50
C LYS A 49 6.04 -5.72 10.30
N ARG A 50 6.35 -6.20 9.09
CA ARG A 50 5.99 -5.55 7.82
C ARG A 50 5.95 -6.65 6.75
N GLN A 51 4.91 -6.64 5.92
CA GLN A 51 4.72 -7.62 4.84
C GLN A 51 3.76 -7.06 3.80
N ALA A 52 4.01 -7.27 2.51
CA ALA A 52 3.02 -7.01 1.47
C ALA A 52 1.74 -7.83 1.70
N ILE A 53 0.60 -7.14 1.66
CA ILE A 53 -0.74 -7.71 1.81
C ILE A 53 -1.56 -7.41 0.56
N PHE A 54 -2.38 -8.38 0.20
CA PHE A 54 -3.32 -8.31 -0.90
C PHE A 54 -4.71 -8.64 -0.38
N SER A 55 -5.76 -8.00 -0.89
CA SER A 55 -7.14 -8.42 -0.63
C SER A 55 -7.78 -8.97 -1.89
N CYS A 56 -8.44 -10.11 -1.78
CA CYS A 56 -9.08 -10.77 -2.89
C CYS A 56 -10.57 -10.42 -2.90
N LEU A 57 -10.98 -9.46 -3.73
CA LEU A 57 -12.37 -9.00 -3.84
C LEU A 57 -13.32 -10.09 -4.37
N THR A 58 -12.80 -11.05 -5.14
CA THR A 58 -13.58 -12.23 -5.58
C THR A 58 -13.91 -13.18 -4.43
N CYS A 59 -13.00 -13.38 -3.48
CA CYS A 59 -13.19 -14.34 -2.38
C CYS A 59 -13.85 -13.70 -1.16
N THR A 60 -13.44 -12.47 -0.84
CA THR A 60 -13.88 -11.74 0.35
C THR A 60 -14.28 -10.31 -0.04
N PRO A 61 -15.43 -10.14 -0.73
CA PRO A 61 -15.92 -8.83 -1.16
C PRO A 61 -16.22 -7.88 0.01
N ASP A 62 -16.46 -8.42 1.20
CA ASP A 62 -16.64 -7.65 2.43
C ASP A 62 -15.33 -7.02 2.95
N GLY A 63 -14.18 -7.29 2.31
CA GLY A 63 -12.89 -6.72 2.66
C GLY A 63 -12.46 -7.03 4.10
N ASN A 64 -12.72 -8.25 4.55
CA ASN A 64 -12.41 -8.70 5.90
C ASN A 64 -11.26 -9.71 5.96
N ALA A 65 -10.49 -9.89 4.88
CA ALA A 65 -9.35 -10.81 4.82
C ALA A 65 -8.20 -10.25 3.98
N GLY A 66 -6.97 -10.58 4.38
CA GLY A 66 -5.75 -10.27 3.64
C GLY A 66 -4.89 -11.50 3.40
N VAL A 67 -4.25 -11.57 2.23
CA VAL A 67 -3.38 -12.69 1.83
C VAL A 67 -1.97 -12.18 1.53
N CYS A 68 -0.96 -13.02 1.76
CA CYS A 68 0.43 -12.69 1.46
C CYS A 68 0.75 -12.86 -0.03
N THR A 69 1.91 -12.36 -0.46
CA THR A 69 2.42 -12.44 -1.85
C THR A 69 2.35 -13.86 -2.43
N ALA A 70 2.86 -14.86 -1.71
CA ALA A 70 2.80 -16.24 -2.22
C ALA A 70 1.36 -16.75 -2.45
N CYS A 71 0.41 -16.32 -1.61
CA CYS A 71 -0.98 -16.72 -1.73
C CYS A 71 -1.72 -15.96 -2.83
N SER A 72 -1.42 -14.67 -3.05
CA SER A 72 -1.99 -13.94 -4.19
C SER A 72 -1.60 -14.61 -5.51
N LEU A 73 -0.34 -15.03 -5.63
CA LEU A 73 0.20 -15.67 -6.83
C LEU A 73 -0.23 -17.14 -7.02
N SER A 74 -0.39 -17.93 -5.95
CA SER A 74 -0.64 -19.38 -6.09
C SER A 74 -2.09 -19.80 -5.82
N CYS A 75 -2.76 -19.12 -4.88
CA CYS A 75 -4.10 -19.48 -4.42
C CYS A 75 -5.17 -18.63 -5.08
N HIS A 76 -4.87 -17.36 -5.37
CA HIS A 76 -5.81 -16.39 -5.90
C HIS A 76 -5.43 -15.90 -7.32
N ASP A 77 -4.61 -16.68 -8.02
CA ASP A 77 -4.31 -16.44 -9.43
C ASP A 77 -5.60 -16.37 -10.26
N GLY A 78 -5.73 -15.35 -11.10
CA GLY A 78 -6.92 -15.09 -11.91
C GLY A 78 -8.13 -14.50 -11.16
N HIS A 79 -8.01 -14.17 -9.87
CA HIS A 79 -9.06 -13.43 -9.14
C HIS A 79 -8.86 -11.92 -9.22
N GLN A 80 -9.90 -11.16 -8.88
CA GLN A 80 -9.78 -9.73 -8.65
C GLN A 80 -9.09 -9.47 -7.31
N ILE A 81 -7.85 -9.02 -7.37
CA ILE A 81 -7.02 -8.71 -6.21
C ILE A 81 -6.70 -7.22 -6.21
N VAL A 82 -6.77 -6.61 -5.02
CA VAL A 82 -6.19 -5.31 -4.74
C VAL A 82 -4.93 -5.50 -3.91
N GLU A 83 -3.83 -4.93 -4.37
CA GLU A 83 -2.62 -4.86 -3.56
C GLU A 83 -2.80 -3.75 -2.51
N LEU A 84 -2.39 -4.01 -1.26
CA LEU A 84 -2.54 -3.11 -0.11
C LEU A 84 -1.18 -2.65 0.45
N TRP A 85 -0.11 -2.90 -0.31
CA TRP A 85 1.26 -2.58 0.03
C TRP A 85 1.63 -3.28 1.34
N THR A 86 2.68 -2.83 2.00
CA THR A 86 3.08 -3.43 3.26
C THR A 86 2.14 -3.02 4.41
N LYS A 87 1.70 -3.99 5.21
CA LYS A 87 1.00 -3.78 6.48
C LYS A 87 1.83 -4.30 7.64
N ARG A 88 1.65 -3.74 8.83
CA ARG A 88 2.33 -4.18 10.05
C ARG A 88 1.46 -5.10 10.89
N ASN A 89 2.11 -5.99 11.64
CA ASN A 89 1.48 -6.94 12.55
C ASN A 89 0.33 -7.72 11.90
N PHE A 90 0.54 -8.19 10.67
CA PHE A 90 -0.48 -8.88 9.88
C PHE A 90 -0.07 -10.32 9.61
N ARG A 91 -1.04 -11.24 9.62
CA ARG A 91 -0.86 -12.66 9.34
C ARG A 91 -1.80 -13.11 8.22
N CYS A 92 -1.29 -13.88 7.26
CA CYS A 92 -2.03 -14.27 6.06
C CYS A 92 -3.31 -15.09 6.35
N ASP A 93 -4.48 -14.56 5.98
CA ASP A 93 -5.79 -15.20 6.17
C ASP A 93 -6.12 -16.29 5.15
N CYS A 94 -5.39 -16.40 4.04
CA CYS A 94 -5.73 -17.30 2.92
C CYS A 94 -6.15 -18.70 3.41
N GLY A 95 -7.37 -19.14 3.09
CA GLY A 95 -7.88 -20.47 3.42
C GLY A 95 -8.27 -20.70 4.89
N ASN A 96 -8.39 -19.65 5.70
CA ASN A 96 -9.09 -19.73 6.99
C ASN A 96 -10.62 -19.65 6.79
N SER A 97 -11.37 -19.56 7.89
CA SER A 97 -12.84 -19.56 7.85
C SER A 97 -13.47 -18.46 6.98
N LYS A 98 -12.73 -17.38 6.69
CA LYS A 98 -13.18 -16.27 5.83
C LYS A 98 -13.26 -16.65 4.35
N PHE A 99 -12.67 -17.78 3.95
CA PHE A 99 -12.65 -18.29 2.58
C PHE A 99 -13.60 -19.49 2.37
N GLY A 100 -14.54 -19.72 3.29
CA GLY A 100 -15.50 -20.82 3.21
C GLY A 100 -14.82 -22.19 3.28
N GLU A 101 -15.12 -23.08 2.34
CA GLU A 101 -14.54 -24.44 2.27
C GLU A 101 -13.18 -24.49 1.56
N PHE A 102 -12.64 -23.34 1.13
CA PHE A 102 -11.35 -23.26 0.47
C PHE A 102 -10.19 -23.33 1.48
N TYR A 103 -9.14 -24.08 1.14
CA TYR A 103 -7.91 -24.17 1.92
C TYR A 103 -6.73 -23.63 1.12
N CYS A 104 -5.78 -23.01 1.81
CA CYS A 104 -4.55 -22.53 1.20
C CYS A 104 -3.75 -23.71 0.62
N LYS A 105 -3.37 -23.61 -0.66
CA LYS A 105 -2.59 -24.63 -1.37
C LYS A 105 -1.18 -24.80 -0.80
N ILE A 106 -0.64 -23.75 -0.20
CA ILE A 106 0.75 -23.70 0.31
C ILE A 106 0.80 -24.08 1.80
N PHE A 107 -0.10 -23.54 2.62
CA PHE A 107 -0.15 -23.79 4.06
C PHE A 107 -1.59 -24.03 4.53
N PRO A 108 -2.11 -25.28 4.45
CA PRO A 108 -3.52 -25.57 4.69
C PRO A 108 -3.92 -25.54 6.17
N ASN A 109 -2.98 -25.75 7.09
CA ASN A 109 -3.26 -25.90 8.52
C ASN A 109 -3.21 -24.57 9.27
N LYS A 110 -4.24 -23.74 9.12
CA LYS A 110 -4.35 -22.44 9.78
C LYS A 110 -5.36 -22.44 10.93
N ASP A 111 -5.21 -21.47 11.82
CA ASP A 111 -6.18 -21.11 12.83
C ASP A 111 -7.45 -20.62 12.14
N VAL A 112 -8.60 -20.79 12.81
CA VAL A 112 -9.91 -20.45 12.24
C VAL A 112 -9.97 -18.96 11.85
N GLU A 113 -9.37 -18.09 12.67
CA GLU A 113 -9.26 -16.65 12.44
C GLU A 113 -7.95 -16.09 13.03
N ASN A 114 -7.43 -15.03 12.41
CA ASN A 114 -6.32 -14.23 12.93
C ASN A 114 -6.88 -13.02 13.70
N VAL A 115 -7.01 -13.14 15.02
CA VAL A 115 -7.70 -12.15 15.87
C VAL A 115 -6.99 -10.81 16.01
N GLU A 116 -5.69 -10.73 15.74
CA GLU A 116 -4.92 -9.47 15.83
C GLU A 116 -4.82 -8.72 14.51
N ASN A 117 -5.30 -9.31 13.40
CA ASN A 117 -5.36 -8.63 12.12
C ASN A 117 -6.36 -7.47 12.20
N SER A 118 -5.96 -6.32 11.64
CA SER A 118 -6.83 -5.15 11.47
C SER A 118 -7.17 -4.96 10.00
N TYR A 119 -8.42 -4.57 9.74
CA TYR A 119 -8.95 -4.37 8.39
C TYR A 119 -9.60 -2.99 8.33
N ASN A 120 -9.09 -2.14 7.45
CA ASN A 120 -9.73 -0.88 7.09
C ASN A 120 -10.48 -1.04 5.76
N HIS A 121 -11.06 0.04 5.24
CA HIS A 121 -11.79 0.02 3.97
C HIS A 121 -10.92 -0.23 2.72
N ASN A 122 -9.57 -0.17 2.82
CA ASN A 122 -8.70 -0.53 1.69
C ASN A 122 -8.86 -1.98 1.27
N PHE A 123 -9.21 -2.86 2.20
CA PHE A 123 -9.50 -4.26 1.89
C PHE A 123 -10.75 -4.44 1.02
N LYS A 124 -11.58 -3.40 0.86
CA LYS A 124 -12.69 -3.36 -0.10
C LYS A 124 -12.31 -2.68 -1.42
N GLY A 125 -11.05 -2.27 -1.56
CA GLY A 125 -10.59 -1.43 -2.65
C GLY A 125 -11.08 0.00 -2.56
N SER A 126 -11.42 0.51 -1.36
CA SER A 126 -11.79 1.92 -1.13
C SER A 126 -10.71 2.64 -0.32
N TYR A 127 -10.45 3.89 -0.66
CA TYR A 127 -9.33 4.65 -0.10
C TYR A 127 -9.76 6.07 0.26
N CYS A 128 -9.00 6.69 1.16
CA CYS A 128 -9.19 8.06 1.62
C CYS A 128 -10.54 8.31 2.32
N THR A 129 -10.73 9.51 2.88
CA THR A 129 -12.02 9.91 3.47
C THR A 129 -13.15 10.01 2.45
N CYS A 130 -12.83 10.08 1.15
CA CYS A 130 -13.81 10.09 0.08
C CYS A 130 -14.38 8.70 -0.26
N GLY A 131 -13.69 7.62 0.15
CA GLY A 131 -14.14 6.24 -0.08
C GLY A 131 -14.13 5.79 -1.55
N ARG A 132 -13.39 6.49 -2.42
CA ARG A 132 -13.29 6.14 -3.84
C ARG A 132 -12.35 4.95 -4.05
N PRO A 133 -12.56 4.17 -5.12
CA PRO A 133 -11.65 3.08 -5.45
C PRO A 133 -10.36 3.57 -6.09
N TYR A 134 -9.34 2.71 -6.09
CA TYR A 134 -8.10 2.95 -6.80
C TYR A 134 -7.72 1.71 -7.65
N PRO A 135 -7.47 1.86 -8.96
CA PRO A 135 -7.63 3.09 -9.75
C PRO A 135 -9.11 3.53 -9.84
N ASP A 136 -9.37 4.83 -9.78
CA ASP A 136 -10.73 5.41 -9.86
C ASP A 136 -11.21 5.40 -11.33
N PRO A 137 -12.25 4.63 -11.69
CA PRO A 137 -12.72 4.56 -13.09
C PRO A 137 -13.35 5.86 -13.58
N ASP A 138 -13.75 6.76 -12.68
CA ASP A 138 -14.36 8.04 -13.00
C ASP A 138 -13.33 9.19 -13.01
N ALA A 139 -12.06 8.94 -12.67
CA ALA A 139 -11.01 9.94 -12.68
C ALA A 139 -10.37 10.07 -14.08
N GLU A 140 -10.19 11.32 -14.52
CA GLU A 140 -9.49 11.63 -15.77
C GLU A 140 -8.01 11.21 -15.70
N GLU A 141 -7.38 11.40 -14.54
CA GLU A 141 -6.01 11.02 -14.24
C GLU A 141 -5.94 10.40 -12.84
N GLN A 142 -5.11 9.35 -12.71
CA GLN A 142 -4.83 8.75 -11.40
C GLN A 142 -3.78 9.59 -10.69
N VAL A 143 -4.11 10.07 -9.50
CA VAL A 143 -3.20 10.89 -8.69
C VAL A 143 -2.48 10.03 -7.66
N GLU A 144 -1.26 10.42 -7.32
CA GLU A 144 -0.51 9.81 -6.24
C GLU A 144 -1.23 10.02 -4.89
N MET A 145 -1.20 8.99 -4.05
CA MET A 145 -1.80 9.01 -2.72
C MET A 145 -0.72 8.88 -1.65
N ILE A 146 -0.96 9.47 -0.49
CA ILE A 146 -0.03 9.44 0.65
C ILE A 146 -0.56 8.49 1.72
N GLN A 147 0.27 7.55 2.17
CA GLN A 147 -0.10 6.58 3.21
C GLN A 147 0.10 7.15 4.62
N CYS A 148 -0.92 7.07 5.46
CA CYS A 148 -0.78 7.37 6.88
C CYS A 148 0.00 6.26 7.59
N CYS A 149 1.10 6.60 8.26
CA CYS A 149 1.95 5.65 8.97
C CYS A 149 1.28 5.03 10.21
N LEU A 150 0.09 5.47 10.63
CA LEU A 150 -0.62 4.90 11.78
C LEU A 150 -1.78 3.98 11.39
N CYS A 151 -2.78 4.49 10.65
CA CYS A 151 -3.92 3.68 10.21
C CYS A 151 -3.66 2.88 8.93
N GLU A 152 -2.52 3.10 8.27
CA GLU A 152 -2.11 2.46 7.02
C GLU A 152 -3.12 2.65 5.87
N ASP A 153 -4.00 3.65 5.98
CA ASP A 153 -4.90 4.10 4.92
C ASP A 153 -4.19 5.11 4.01
N TRP A 154 -4.67 5.21 2.77
CA TRP A 154 -4.13 6.06 1.72
C TRP A 154 -5.03 7.26 1.50
N PHE A 155 -4.45 8.43 1.32
CA PHE A 155 -5.19 9.69 1.20
C PHE A 155 -4.79 10.45 -0.06
N HIS A 156 -5.78 11.03 -0.73
CA HIS A 156 -5.55 12.06 -1.73
C HIS A 156 -5.07 13.34 -1.06
N GLU A 157 -4.19 14.09 -1.73
CA GLU A 157 -3.63 15.36 -1.23
C GLU A 157 -4.72 16.38 -0.89
N GLU A 158 -5.78 16.45 -1.69
CA GLU A 158 -6.89 17.40 -1.51
C GLU A 158 -7.78 17.07 -0.30
N HIS A 159 -7.70 15.83 0.19
CA HIS A 159 -8.51 15.33 1.30
C HIS A 159 -7.73 15.29 2.63
N LEU A 160 -6.53 15.87 2.68
CA LEU A 160 -5.74 16.01 3.91
C LEU A 160 -6.28 17.10 4.85
N GLY A 161 -7.15 17.99 4.35
CA GLY A 161 -7.69 19.10 5.12
C GLY A 161 -6.77 20.31 5.21
N LEU A 162 -5.86 20.47 4.23
CA LEU A 162 -5.03 21.65 4.00
C LEU A 162 -5.78 22.66 3.11
N GLU A 163 -5.42 23.95 3.12
CA GLU A 163 -6.08 24.94 2.24
C GLU A 163 -5.67 24.72 0.77
N SER A 164 -4.47 24.18 0.54
CA SER A 164 -3.93 23.84 -0.78
C SER A 164 -2.96 22.66 -0.68
N SER A 165 -2.88 21.84 -1.73
CA SER A 165 -1.83 20.81 -1.84
C SER A 165 -0.42 21.39 -1.86
N ALA A 166 -0.26 22.69 -2.17
CA ALA A 166 1.00 23.41 -2.07
C ALA A 166 1.54 23.53 -0.63
N GLU A 167 0.73 23.23 0.39
CA GLU A 167 1.20 23.18 1.79
C GLU A 167 1.91 21.86 2.13
N ILE A 168 1.82 20.85 1.25
CA ILE A 168 2.55 19.60 1.42
C ILE A 168 4.03 19.88 1.12
N PRO A 169 4.97 19.65 2.07
CA PRO A 169 6.38 19.97 1.87
C PRO A 169 6.99 19.15 0.74
N LYS A 170 7.35 19.83 -0.36
CA LYS A 170 8.02 19.28 -1.53
C LYS A 170 9.23 20.15 -1.89
N ASP A 171 10.27 19.55 -2.45
CA ASP A 171 11.43 20.28 -2.94
C ASP A 171 11.18 20.93 -4.32
N ASP A 172 12.20 21.55 -4.89
CA ASP A 172 12.10 22.24 -6.19
C ASP A 172 11.82 21.27 -7.37
N GLU A 173 12.07 19.97 -7.20
CA GLU A 173 11.81 18.91 -8.17
C GLU A 173 10.42 18.28 -7.99
N GLY A 174 9.72 18.62 -6.89
CA GLY A 174 8.40 18.11 -6.55
C GLY A 174 8.43 16.90 -5.63
N GLU A 175 9.60 16.51 -5.14
CA GLU A 175 9.79 15.33 -4.29
C GLU A 175 9.43 15.64 -2.83
N PRO A 176 8.78 14.70 -2.10
CA PRO A 176 8.43 14.89 -0.70
C PRO A 176 9.64 15.19 0.20
N MET A 177 9.58 16.26 0.99
CA MET A 177 10.61 16.59 1.98
C MET A 177 10.41 15.89 3.35
N TYR A 178 9.51 14.90 3.39
CA TYR A 178 9.13 14.17 4.60
C TYR A 178 9.19 12.66 4.36
N GLU A 179 9.48 11.91 5.42
CA GLU A 179 9.55 10.44 5.35
C GLU A 179 8.24 9.77 5.80
N GLU A 180 7.49 10.40 6.69
CA GLU A 180 6.27 9.84 7.27
C GLU A 180 5.13 10.86 7.31
N PHE A 181 3.91 10.36 7.15
CA PHE A 181 2.69 11.15 7.21
C PHE A 181 1.72 10.58 8.25
N ILE A 182 1.11 11.46 9.06
CA ILE A 182 0.04 11.10 10.00
C ILE A 182 -1.22 11.87 9.64
N CYS A 183 -2.30 11.15 9.30
CA CYS A 183 -3.56 11.79 8.94
C CYS A 183 -4.21 12.52 10.12
N LYS A 184 -5.08 13.49 9.81
CA LYS A 184 -5.79 14.30 10.80
C LYS A 184 -6.49 13.47 11.89
N ALA A 185 -7.18 12.40 11.51
CA ALA A 185 -7.87 11.55 12.47
C ALA A 185 -6.90 10.85 13.44
N CYS A 186 -5.74 10.40 12.95
CA CYS A 186 -4.73 9.76 13.80
C CYS A 186 -3.97 10.78 14.65
N SER A 187 -3.71 12.00 14.16
CA SER A 187 -3.04 13.04 14.94
C SER A 187 -3.88 13.54 16.12
N GLU A 188 -5.22 13.54 15.98
CA GLU A 188 -6.15 13.86 17.07
C GLU A 188 -6.11 12.81 18.20
N VAL A 189 -5.92 11.53 17.85
CA VAL A 189 -5.77 10.42 18.82
C VAL A 189 -4.40 10.48 19.49
N CYS A 190 -3.35 10.77 18.72
CA CYS A 190 -1.98 10.87 19.19
C CYS A 190 -1.68 12.24 19.82
N PHE A 191 -2.36 12.54 20.93
CA PHE A 191 -2.25 13.84 21.63
C PHE A 191 -0.80 14.24 21.96
N PHE A 192 0.11 13.26 22.13
CA PHE A 192 1.51 13.51 22.42
C PHE A 192 2.25 14.23 21.29
N LEU A 193 1.77 14.14 20.04
CA LEU A 193 2.30 14.90 18.90
C LEU A 193 2.14 16.41 19.12
N LYS A 194 1.16 16.83 19.92
CA LYS A 194 0.97 18.23 20.31
C LYS A 194 2.08 18.78 21.22
N LEU A 195 2.92 17.91 21.77
CA LEU A 195 4.02 18.28 22.65
C LEU A 195 5.32 18.56 21.89
N TYR A 196 5.36 18.21 20.61
CA TYR A 196 6.52 18.46 19.76
C TYR A 196 6.48 19.90 19.22
N PRO A 197 7.65 20.46 18.86
CA PRO A 197 7.75 21.80 18.31
C PRO A 197 6.92 21.99 17.03
N GLU A 198 6.43 23.20 16.77
CA GLU A 198 5.55 23.50 15.63
C GLU A 198 6.23 23.25 14.28
N GLU A 199 7.57 23.22 14.23
CA GLU A 199 8.36 22.96 13.02
C GLU A 199 8.11 21.58 12.41
N ILE A 200 7.48 20.64 13.12
CA ILE A 200 7.10 19.33 12.60
C ILE A 200 5.63 19.25 12.15
N TRP A 201 4.83 20.32 12.26
CA TRP A 201 3.43 20.34 11.84
C TRP A 201 3.28 21.00 10.47
N ALA A 202 2.49 20.39 9.59
CA ALA A 202 1.97 21.10 8.42
C ALA A 202 1.07 22.25 8.91
N ALA A 203 1.19 23.43 8.29
CA ALA A 203 0.58 24.68 8.75
C ALA A 203 -0.95 24.73 8.53
N GLY A 204 -1.73 23.81 9.11
CA GLY A 204 -3.19 23.85 9.08
C GLY A 204 -3.76 24.74 10.20
N LYS A 205 -4.60 25.72 9.85
CA LYS A 205 -5.32 26.52 10.86
C LYS A 205 -6.34 25.67 11.63
N GLN A 206 -6.38 25.86 12.95
CA GLN A 206 -7.49 25.44 13.80
C GLN A 206 -8.79 26.12 13.34
N PRO A 207 -9.97 25.45 13.37
CA PRO A 207 -11.23 26.13 13.11
C PRO A 207 -11.44 27.19 14.19
N ASP A 208 -11.60 28.43 13.75
CA ASP A 208 -11.77 29.61 14.58
C ASP A 208 -13.07 29.46 15.40
N ALA A 209 -12.95 29.05 16.65
CA ALA A 209 -14.08 28.97 17.58
C ALA A 209 -14.44 30.39 18.06
N THR A 210 -15.04 31.18 17.16
CA THR A 210 -15.73 32.41 17.53
C THR A 210 -17.21 32.13 17.72
N VAL A 211 -17.56 31.60 18.89
CA VAL A 211 -18.90 31.79 19.45
C VAL A 211 -18.90 33.17 20.09
N GLN A 212 -19.48 34.17 19.40
CA GLN A 212 -19.82 35.45 20.02
C GLN A 212 -21.24 35.37 20.60
N ILE A 213 -21.28 35.52 21.93
CA ILE A 213 -22.33 36.03 22.85
C ILE A 213 -23.79 35.71 22.50
#